data_AF-A0A2P8W559-F1
#
_entry.id   AF-A0A2P8W559-F1
#
_cell.length_a   1.000
_cell.length_b   1.000
_cell.length_c   1.000
_cell.angle_alpha   90.00
_cell.angle_beta   90.00
_cell.angle_gamma   90.00
#
_symmetry.space_group_name_H-M   'P 1'
#
loop_
_entity.id
_entity.type
_entity.pdbx_description
1 polymer ?
#
loop_
_entity_poly.entity_id
_entity_poly.type
_entity_poly.pdbx_seq_one_letter_code
_entity_poly.pdbx_strand_id
1 'polypeptide(L)' 'MSQLNERQRRWLAALEANRLGHGGTQRMHEVTGLDINTICRGRRELAEDLVNCPAGRIRVGGGGRKPLEKK' A
#
# COMPACT_ATOMS: atom_id res chain seq x y z
N MET A 1 -3.95 -1.67 -14.37
CA MET A 1 -2.92 -1.88 -13.32
C MET A 1 -1.48 -1.64 -13.80
N SER A 2 -1.13 -1.90 -15.06
CA SER A 2 0.25 -1.80 -15.57
C SER A 2 0.87 -0.40 -15.52
N GLN A 3 0.06 0.66 -15.58
CA GLN A 3 0.49 2.06 -15.49
C GLN A 3 0.57 2.59 -14.05
N LEU A 4 0.08 1.81 -13.05
CA LEU A 4 0.04 2.25 -11.65
C LEU A 4 1.26 1.73 -10.89
N ASN A 5 1.86 2.60 -10.07
CA ASN A 5 2.88 2.17 -9.13
C ASN A 5 2.30 1.29 -8.02
N GLU A 6 3.15 0.66 -7.22
CA GLU A 6 2.73 -0.29 -6.19
C GLU A 6 1.80 0.34 -5.14
N ARG A 7 2.08 1.59 -4.72
CA ARG A 7 1.23 2.32 -3.75
C ARG A 7 -0.13 2.64 -4.35
N GLN A 8 -0.17 3.11 -5.59
CA GLN A 8 -1.42 3.42 -6.29
C GLN A 8 -2.27 2.16 -6.51
N ARG A 9 -1.65 1.03 -6.88
CA ARG A 9 -2.36 -0.26 -7.00
C ARG A 9 -2.97 -0.68 -5.67
N ARG A 10 -2.23 -0.53 -4.58
CA ARG A 10 -2.70 -0.82 -3.23
C ARG A 10 -3.90 0.06 -2.85
N TRP A 11 -3.81 1.37 -3.04
CA TRP A 11 -4.89 2.29 -2.68
C TRP A 11 -6.12 2.10 -3.54
N LEU A 12 -5.96 1.85 -4.85
CA LEU A 12 -7.09 1.56 -5.72
C LEU A 12 -7.81 0.28 -5.25
N ALA A 13 -7.06 -0.80 -5.01
CA ALA A 13 -7.66 -2.04 -4.51
C ALA A 13 -8.32 -1.88 -3.13
N ALA A 14 -7.72 -1.09 -2.24
CA ALA A 14 -8.30 -0.79 -0.93
C ALA A 14 -9.57 0.07 -1.02
N LEU A 15 -9.60 1.05 -1.92
CA LEU A 15 -10.77 1.89 -2.16
C LEU A 15 -11.93 1.05 -2.67
N GLU A 16 -11.68 0.18 -3.66
CA GLU A 16 -12.70 -0.73 -4.19
C GLU A 16 -13.15 -1.76 -3.14
N ALA A 17 -12.23 -2.28 -2.32
CA ALA A 17 -12.60 -3.16 -1.20
C ALA A 17 -13.49 -2.46 -0.17
N ASN A 18 -13.24 -1.18 0.14
CA ASN A 18 -14.09 -0.38 1.02
C ASN A 18 -15.48 -0.17 0.43
N ARG A 19 -15.57 0.11 -0.89
CA ARG A 19 -16.84 0.27 -1.60
C ARG A 19 -17.69 -1.00 -1.60
N LEU A 20 -17.03 -2.16 -1.76
CA LEU A 20 -17.69 -3.48 -1.75
C LEU A 20 -18.12 -3.92 -0.34
N GLY A 21 -17.51 -3.38 0.72
CA GLY A 21 -17.87 -3.70 2.09
C GLY A 21 -17.40 -5.10 2.53
N HIS A 22 -18.31 -5.91 3.08
CA HIS A 22 -17.97 -7.25 3.59
C HIS A 22 -17.54 -8.16 2.44
N GLY A 23 -16.41 -8.87 2.61
CA GLY A 23 -15.82 -9.69 1.55
C GLY A 23 -15.09 -8.90 0.45
N GLY A 24 -15.16 -7.57 0.45
CA GLY A 24 -14.50 -6.72 -0.55
C GLY A 24 -12.99 -6.96 -0.65
N THR A 25 -12.31 -7.15 0.49
CA THR A 25 -10.87 -7.48 0.51
C THR A 25 -10.58 -8.81 -0.21
N GLN A 26 -11.36 -9.86 0.07
CA GLN A 26 -11.20 -11.18 -0.56
C GLN A 26 -11.42 -11.08 -2.07
N ARG A 27 -12.48 -10.37 -2.47
CA ARG A 27 -12.78 -10.17 -3.89
C ARG A 27 -11.69 -9.40 -4.62
N MET A 28 -11.16 -8.36 -3.99
CA MET A 28 -10.06 -7.57 -4.57
C MET A 28 -8.76 -8.35 -4.64
N HIS A 29 -8.49 -9.27 -3.71
CA HIS A 29 -7.37 -10.19 -3.79
C HIS A 29 -7.47 -11.08 -5.04
N GLU A 30 -8.62 -11.71 -5.28
CA GLU A 30 -8.86 -12.55 -6.46
C GLU A 30 -8.72 -11.77 -7.78
N VAL A 31 -9.26 -10.55 -7.85
CA VAL A 31 -9.28 -9.74 -9.08
C VAL A 31 -7.92 -9.13 -9.39
N THR A 32 -7.19 -8.66 -8.36
CA THR A 32 -5.94 -7.91 -8.57
C THR A 32 -4.68 -8.75 -8.39
N GLY A 33 -4.80 -9.92 -7.76
CA GLY A 33 -3.67 -10.75 -7.34
C GLY A 33 -2.86 -10.14 -6.20
N LEU A 34 -3.30 -9.05 -5.59
CA LEU A 34 -2.61 -8.42 -4.46
C LEU A 34 -2.85 -9.22 -3.18
N ASP A 35 -1.81 -9.33 -2.34
CA ASP A 35 -1.94 -9.97 -1.03
C ASP A 35 -3.00 -9.27 -0.16
N ILE A 36 -3.73 -10.06 0.63
CA ILE A 36 -4.80 -9.57 1.52
C ILE A 36 -4.26 -8.50 2.48
N ASN A 37 -3.07 -8.70 3.05
CA ASN A 37 -2.46 -7.72 3.96
C ASN A 37 -2.10 -6.42 3.25
N THR A 38 -1.73 -6.49 1.98
CA THR A 38 -1.46 -5.32 1.15
C THR A 38 -2.74 -4.48 0.99
N ILE A 39 -3.87 -5.12 0.69
CA ILE A 39 -5.16 -4.45 0.57
C ILE A 39 -5.60 -3.87 1.92
N CYS A 40 -5.51 -4.63 3.01
CA CYS A 40 -5.82 -4.17 4.37
C CYS A 40 -4.96 -2.96 4.78
N ARG A 41 -3.66 -3.00 4.48
CA ARG A 41 -2.75 -1.86 4.68
C ARG A 41 -3.23 -0.63 3.92
N GLY A 42 -3.61 -0.79 2.65
CA GLY A 42 -4.17 0.31 1.85
C GLY A 42 -5.44 0.89 2.47
N ARG A 43 -6.33 0.04 3.03
CA ARG A 43 -7.57 0.49 3.67
C ARG A 43 -7.26 1.33 4.91
N ARG A 44 -6.26 0.92 5.70
CA ARG A 44 -5.78 1.70 6.85
C ARG A 44 -5.14 3.02 6.41
N GLU A 45 -4.27 3.00 5.40
CA GLU A 45 -3.63 4.21 4.85
C GLU A 45 -4.70 5.20 4.36
N LEU A 46 -5.77 4.74 3.71
CA LEU A 46 -6.89 5.57 3.28
C LEU A 46 -7.73 6.10 4.46
N ALA A 47 -7.94 5.31 5.51
CA ALA A 47 -8.65 5.76 6.70
C ALA A 47 -7.86 6.81 7.51
N GLU A 48 -6.54 6.82 7.37
CA GLU A 48 -5.63 7.83 7.92
C GLU A 48 -5.39 9.00 6.93
N ASP A 49 -6.30 9.21 5.96
CA ASP A 49 -6.26 10.26 4.93
C ASP A 49 -4.92 10.36 4.18
N LEU A 50 -4.22 9.24 4.03
CA LEU A 50 -2.90 9.16 3.41
C LEU A 50 -1.84 10.09 4.04
N VAL A 51 -2.04 10.55 5.29
CA VAL A 51 -1.16 11.52 5.98
C VAL A 51 0.29 11.02 6.05
N ASN A 52 0.47 9.70 6.25
CA ASN A 52 1.78 9.06 6.32
C ASN A 52 2.35 8.65 4.95
N CYS A 53 1.69 9.03 3.85
CA CYS A 53 2.00 8.61 2.49
C CYS A 53 2.38 9.82 1.61
N PRO A 54 3.60 10.38 1.77
CA PRO A 54 4.00 11.58 1.06
C PRO A 54 3.92 11.40 -0.47
N ALA A 55 3.28 12.37 -1.13
CA ALA A 55 3.24 12.50 -2.57
C ALA A 55 4.66 12.82 -3.08
N GLY A 56 5.17 12.01 -4.01
CA GLY A 56 6.46 12.28 -4.67
C GLY A 56 7.47 11.13 -4.56
N ARG A 57 7.87 10.70 -3.36
CA ARG A 57 8.90 9.66 -3.22
C ARG A 57 8.29 8.27 -3.02
N ILE A 58 8.32 7.44 -4.06
CA ILE A 58 7.82 6.05 -4.02
C ILE A 58 8.74 5.15 -3.19
N ARG A 59 10.04 5.40 -3.22
CA ARG A 59 11.02 4.71 -2.38
C ARG A 59 11.25 5.49 -1.09
N VAL A 60 11.14 4.79 0.04
CA VAL A 60 11.70 5.26 1.32
C VAL A 60 13.22 5.41 1.12
N GLY A 61 13.84 6.42 1.72
CA GLY A 61 15.30 6.55 1.68
C GLY A 61 15.94 5.25 2.14
N GLY A 62 16.88 4.70 1.35
CA GLY A 62 17.61 3.49 1.76
C GLY A 62 18.29 3.73 3.10
N GLY A 63 18.43 2.69 3.93
CA GLY A 63 18.89 2.77 5.33
C GLY A 63 20.33 3.24 5.57
N GLY A 64 20.95 3.91 4.60
CA GLY A 64 22.34 4.38 4.66
C GLY A 64 23.36 3.25 4.71
N ARG A 65 24.64 3.60 4.58
CA ARG A 65 25.75 2.69 4.85
C ARG A 65 25.87 2.56 6.37
N LYS A 66 25.83 1.34 6.91
CA LYS A 66 26.09 1.13 8.35
C LYS A 66 27.49 1.68 8.69
N PRO A 67 27.66 2.47 9.76
CA PRO A 67 28.97 2.97 10.17
C PRO A 67 29.90 1.80 10.50
N LEU A 68 31.19 1.93 10.15
CA LEU A 68 32.17 0.86 10.25
C LEU A 68 32.70 0.65 11.67
N GLU A 69 32.44 1.58 12.59
CA GLU A 69 32.96 1.51 13.95
C GLU A 69 31.88 1.06 14.93
N LYS A 70 32.12 -0.10 15.55
CA LYS A 70 31.48 -0.51 16.79
C LYS A 70 32.13 0.30 17.93
N LYS A 71 31.32 0.97 18.75
CA LYS A 71 31.73 1.38 20.09
C LYS A 71 31.59 0.19 21.03
#